data_AF-A0A7Z0L004-F1
#
_entry.id   AF-A0A7Z0L004-F1
#
_cell.length_a   1.000
_cell.length_b   1.000
_cell.length_c   1.000
_cell.angle_alpha   90.00
_cell.angle_beta   90.00
_cell.angle_gamma   90.00
#
_symmetry.space_group_name_H-M   'P 1'
#
loop_
_entity.id
_entity.type
_entity.pdbx_description
1 polymer ?
#
loop_
_entity_poly.entity_id
_entity_poly.type
_entity_poly.pdbx_seq_one_letter_code
_entity_poly.pdbx_strand_id
1 'polypeptide(L)'
;MQQEITIQVLVDAFNIGRHQIDAWISRGYLTPQNECERGKARIFTMRDAIALGAIVDFNRLGFEPARVAPHINNLHGVADGDALLVIYEGPIRMSSREDAAFMDSNIPAPMSTIMGPQRLPNLVSDPEVRSFAVVNLSDIERRVLNTLKSD
;
A
#
# COMPACT_ATOMS: atom_id res chain seq x y z
N MET A 1 8.30 26.11 -9.32
CA MET A 1 7.80 25.90 -7.94
C MET A 1 7.32 24.46 -7.87
N GLN A 2 7.78 23.68 -6.89
CA GLN A 2 7.30 22.32 -6.70
C GLN A 2 5.94 22.42 -5.99
N GLN A 3 4.86 21.95 -6.60
CA GLN A 3 3.54 21.99 -5.96
C GLN A 3 3.55 21.08 -4.73
N GLU A 4 3.04 21.61 -3.62
CA GLU A 4 2.97 20.90 -2.36
C GLU A 4 1.81 19.89 -2.38
N ILE A 5 2.03 18.67 -1.90
CA ILE A 5 0.96 17.68 -1.77
C ILE A 5 0.18 18.00 -0.49
N THR A 6 -0.95 18.67 -0.66
CA THR A 6 -1.86 18.98 0.45
C THR A 6 -2.88 17.86 0.65
N ILE A 7 -3.65 17.92 1.75
CA ILE A 7 -4.74 16.97 1.98
C ILE A 7 -5.81 17.03 0.86
N GLN A 8 -6.01 18.19 0.24
CA GLN A 8 -6.99 18.35 -0.84
C GLN A 8 -6.55 17.60 -2.10
N VAL A 9 -5.26 17.72 -2.46
CA VAL A 9 -4.67 16.92 -3.56
C VAL A 9 -4.89 15.43 -3.35
N LEU A 10 -4.76 14.93 -2.11
CA LEU A 10 -4.97 13.52 -1.79
C LEU A 10 -6.46 13.12 -1.86
N VAL A 11 -7.36 13.99 -1.41
CA VAL A 11 -8.82 13.81 -1.55
C VAL A 11 -9.20 13.68 -3.01
N ASP A 12 -8.67 14.56 -3.86
CA ASP A 12 -9.01 14.61 -5.28
C ASP A 12 -8.35 13.46 -6.07
N ALA A 13 -7.07 13.17 -5.81
CA ALA A 13 -6.35 12.07 -6.47
C ALA A 13 -6.98 10.70 -6.19
N PHE A 14 -7.53 10.50 -4.98
CA PHE A 14 -8.06 9.21 -4.56
C PHE A 14 -9.58 9.17 -4.46
N ASN A 15 -10.28 10.28 -4.67
CA ASN A 15 -11.73 10.39 -4.54
C ASN A 15 -12.25 9.79 -3.22
N ILE A 16 -11.69 10.25 -2.11
CA ILE A 16 -12.06 9.85 -0.74
C ILE A 16 -12.33 11.09 0.11
N GLY A 17 -13.11 10.95 1.17
CA GLY A 17 -13.38 12.05 2.08
C GLY A 17 -12.15 12.41 2.92
N ARG A 18 -11.92 13.72 3.14
CA ARG A 18 -10.90 14.22 4.07
C ARG A 18 -10.95 13.54 5.44
N HIS A 19 -12.16 13.31 5.96
CA HIS A 19 -12.40 12.63 7.23
C HIS A 19 -11.85 11.20 7.27
N GLN A 20 -11.78 10.50 6.13
CA GLN A 20 -11.20 9.15 6.05
C GLN A 20 -9.68 9.21 6.21
N ILE A 21 -9.03 10.18 5.56
CA ILE A 21 -7.58 10.41 5.69
C ILE A 21 -7.24 10.73 7.15
N ASP A 22 -7.93 11.71 7.74
CA ASP A 22 -7.72 12.11 9.14
C ASP A 22 -7.99 10.95 10.10
N ALA A 23 -9.00 10.13 9.83
CA ALA A 23 -9.34 8.92 10.59
C ALA A 23 -8.24 7.85 10.54
N TRP A 24 -7.61 7.64 9.39
CA TRP A 24 -6.52 6.67 9.22
C TRP A 24 -5.21 7.16 9.85
N ILE A 25 -4.91 8.45 9.74
CA ILE A 25 -3.78 9.06 10.44
C ILE A 25 -3.97 8.97 11.96
N SER A 26 -5.14 9.35 12.46
CA SER A 26 -5.42 9.34 13.91
C SER A 26 -5.37 7.94 14.52
N ARG A 27 -5.69 6.90 13.74
CA ARG A 27 -5.59 5.50 14.17
C ARG A 27 -4.19 4.90 13.98
N GLY A 28 -3.24 5.66 13.42
CA GLY A 28 -1.88 5.20 13.15
C GLY A 28 -1.76 4.24 11.97
N TYR A 29 -2.78 4.17 11.10
CA TYR A 29 -2.72 3.32 9.90
C TYR A 29 -1.83 3.94 8.82
N LEU A 30 -1.74 5.28 8.81
CA LEU A 30 -0.80 6.04 8.01
C LEU A 30 -0.06 6.99 8.95
N THR A 31 1.26 6.98 8.92
CA THR A 31 2.09 7.91 9.70
C THR A 31 2.79 8.84 8.71
N PRO A 32 2.27 10.07 8.49
CA PRO A 32 2.90 10.99 7.55
C PRO A 32 4.32 11.35 8.01
N GLN A 33 5.25 11.42 7.07
CA GLN A 33 6.67 11.66 7.38
C GLN A 33 6.94 13.06 7.91
N ASN A 34 6.25 14.06 7.37
CA ASN A 34 6.42 15.44 7.81
C ASN A 34 5.60 15.71 9.07
N GLU A 35 6.22 16.40 10.03
CA GLU A 35 5.51 16.94 11.19
C GLU A 35 4.48 17.99 10.76
N CYS A 36 3.38 18.08 11.51
CA CYS A 36 2.39 19.13 11.28
C CYS A 36 2.70 20.32 12.20
N GLU A 37 3.10 21.44 11.61
CA GLU A 37 3.22 22.69 12.35
C GLU A 37 1.85 23.20 12.80
N ARG A 38 1.77 23.69 14.04
CA ARG A 38 0.52 24.21 14.60
C ARG A 38 0.05 25.43 13.79
N GLY A 39 -1.20 25.37 13.32
CA GLY A 39 -1.82 26.45 12.56
C GLY A 39 -1.50 26.45 11.06
N LYS A 40 -0.73 25.47 10.57
CA LYS A 40 -0.49 25.26 9.13
C LYS A 40 -1.16 23.99 8.63
N ALA A 41 -1.46 23.97 7.33
CA ALA A 41 -1.86 22.76 6.66
C ALA A 41 -0.68 21.77 6.62
N ARG A 42 -0.96 20.49 6.84
CA ARG A 42 0.06 19.44 6.70
C ARG A 42 0.41 19.28 5.21
N ILE A 43 1.71 19.24 4.93
CA ILE A 43 2.25 18.90 3.62
C ILE A 43 2.74 17.45 3.64
N PHE A 44 2.26 16.66 2.70
CA PHE A 44 2.58 15.25 2.57
C PHE A 44 3.75 15.05 1.61
N THR A 45 4.51 13.98 1.82
CA THR A 45 5.51 13.54 0.84
C THR A 45 4.85 12.68 -0.23
N MET A 46 5.53 12.48 -1.37
CA MET A 46 5.04 11.51 -2.37
C MET A 46 4.95 10.10 -1.77
N ARG A 47 5.84 9.74 -0.84
CA ARG A 47 5.79 8.46 -0.13
C ARG A 47 4.53 8.33 0.73
N ASP A 48 4.13 9.39 1.43
CA ASP A 48 2.88 9.42 2.18
C ASP A 48 1.67 9.26 1.25
N ALA A 49 1.70 9.92 0.10
CA ALA A 49 0.65 9.85 -0.90
C ALA A 49 0.51 8.43 -1.50
N ILE A 50 1.64 7.78 -1.81
CA ILE A 50 1.65 6.40 -2.31
C ILE A 50 1.15 5.43 -1.23
N ALA A 51 1.59 5.59 0.01
CA ALA A 51 1.13 4.78 1.13
C ALA A 51 -0.38 4.93 1.38
N LEU A 52 -0.90 6.16 1.34
CA LEU A 52 -2.33 6.43 1.41
C LEU A 52 -3.09 5.77 0.25
N GLY A 53 -2.62 5.95 -1.00
CA GLY A 53 -3.24 5.36 -2.18
C GLY A 53 -3.28 3.83 -2.12
N ALA A 54 -2.24 3.19 -1.56
CA ALA A 54 -2.24 1.75 -1.32
C ALA A 54 -3.32 1.33 -0.32
N ILE A 55 -3.48 2.05 0.81
CA ILE A 55 -4.59 1.82 1.74
C ILE A 55 -5.93 1.96 1.02
N VAL A 56 -6.12 3.01 0.21
CA VAL A 56 -7.37 3.27 -0.51
C VAL A 56 -7.70 2.12 -1.46
N ASP A 57 -6.76 1.71 -2.30
CA ASP A 57 -7.01 0.69 -3.31
C ASP A 57 -7.23 -0.69 -2.68
N PHE A 58 -6.48 -1.06 -1.63
CA PHE A 58 -6.77 -2.29 -0.89
C PHE A 58 -8.12 -2.23 -0.15
N ASN A 59 -8.50 -1.07 0.40
CA ASN A 59 -9.81 -0.88 1.01
C ASN A 59 -10.95 -1.03 -0.01
N ARG A 60 -10.75 -0.60 -1.26
CA ARG A 60 -11.68 -0.88 -2.37
C ARG A 60 -11.76 -2.35 -2.74
N LEU A 61 -10.68 -3.10 -2.55
CA LEU A 61 -10.65 -4.56 -2.69
C LEU A 61 -11.22 -5.31 -1.47
N GLY A 62 -11.73 -4.58 -0.46
CA GLY A 62 -12.38 -5.16 0.72
C GLY A 62 -11.45 -5.39 1.92
N PHE A 63 -10.20 -4.95 1.87
CA PHE A 63 -9.28 -5.06 3.00
C PHE A 63 -9.57 -3.97 4.04
N GLU A 64 -9.55 -4.34 5.32
CA GLU A 64 -9.54 -3.33 6.39
C GLU A 64 -8.23 -2.55 6.38
N PRO A 65 -8.25 -1.20 6.45
CA PRO A 65 -7.04 -0.37 6.50
C PRO A 65 -6.02 -0.79 7.56
N ALA A 66 -6.50 -1.29 8.71
CA ALA A 66 -5.66 -1.80 9.79
C ALA A 66 -4.80 -3.01 9.37
N ARG A 67 -5.30 -3.85 8.46
CA ARG A 67 -4.56 -5.00 7.91
C ARG A 67 -3.54 -4.57 6.86
N VAL A 68 -3.76 -3.45 6.17
CA VAL A 68 -2.87 -2.94 5.13
C VAL A 68 -1.71 -2.15 5.73
N ALA A 69 -1.95 -1.43 6.84
CA ALA A 69 -0.98 -0.54 7.48
C ALA A 69 0.42 -1.15 7.73
N PRO A 70 0.57 -2.42 8.17
CA PRO A 70 1.89 -3.02 8.35
C PRO A 70 2.69 -3.16 7.05
N HIS A 71 2.01 -3.26 5.90
CA HIS A 71 2.61 -3.56 4.59
C HIS A 71 3.08 -2.32 3.82
N ILE A 72 2.65 -1.12 4.23
CA ILE A 72 2.97 0.15 3.55
C ILE A 72 4.16 0.91 4.14
N ASN A 73 4.80 0.37 5.18
CA ASN A 73 5.92 1.06 5.84
C ASN A 73 7.19 1.07 4.99
N ASN A 74 7.41 0.06 4.14
CA ASN A 74 8.64 -0.14 3.37
C ASN A 74 8.39 -0.15 1.85
N LEU A 75 7.57 0.78 1.35
CA LEU A 75 7.35 0.94 -0.08
C LEU A 75 8.63 1.38 -0.80
N HIS A 76 8.90 0.73 -1.93
CA HIS A 76 10.03 1.02 -2.81
C HIS A 76 9.64 0.75 -4.27
N GLY A 77 10.33 1.40 -5.21
CA GLY A 77 10.17 1.14 -6.64
C GLY A 77 10.88 -0.13 -7.08
N VAL A 78 10.57 -0.58 -8.30
CA VAL A 78 11.27 -1.69 -8.97
C VAL A 78 12.02 -1.10 -10.17
N ALA A 79 13.19 -1.65 -10.50
CA ALA A 79 13.93 -1.25 -11.69
C ALA A 79 13.10 -1.50 -12.95
N ASP A 80 13.05 -0.49 -13.84
CA ASP A 80 12.50 -0.57 -15.19
C ASP A 80 11.04 -1.06 -15.32
N GLY A 81 10.13 -0.60 -14.45
CA GLY A 81 8.71 -0.86 -14.65
C GLY A 81 7.81 -0.40 -13.51
N ASP A 82 6.53 -0.79 -13.62
CA ASP A 82 5.54 -0.57 -12.57
C ASP A 82 5.92 -1.38 -11.31
N ALA A 83 5.77 -0.76 -10.13
CA ALA A 83 5.92 -1.45 -8.86
C ALA A 83 4.55 -1.92 -8.35
N LEU A 84 4.40 -3.23 -8.15
CA LEU A 84 3.19 -3.83 -7.60
C LEU A 84 3.40 -4.16 -6.13
N LEU A 85 2.52 -3.69 -5.25
CA LEU A 85 2.43 -4.19 -3.89
C LEU A 85 1.44 -5.36 -3.87
N VAL A 86 1.93 -6.52 -3.45
CA VAL A 86 1.12 -7.73 -3.34
C VAL A 86 1.02 -8.12 -1.87
N ILE A 87 -0.22 -8.26 -1.39
CA ILE A 87 -0.53 -8.87 -0.10
C ILE A 87 -1.06 -10.27 -0.40
N TYR A 88 -0.48 -11.30 0.20
CA TYR A 88 -0.85 -12.68 -0.03
C TYR A 88 -0.94 -13.48 1.27
N GLU A 89 -1.76 -14.53 1.24
CA GLU A 89 -1.95 -15.47 2.34
C GLU A 89 -1.77 -16.88 1.83
N GLY A 90 -1.33 -17.76 2.72
CA GLY A 90 -1.19 -19.17 2.43
C GLY A 90 -0.72 -19.96 3.66
N PRO A 91 -0.44 -21.26 3.48
CA PRO A 91 -0.06 -22.11 4.58
C PRO A 91 1.27 -21.67 5.21
N ILE A 92 1.34 -21.75 6.55
CA ILE A 92 2.58 -21.41 7.25
C ILE A 92 3.49 -22.63 7.22
N ARG A 93 4.65 -22.49 6.57
CA ARG A 93 5.68 -23.54 6.60
C ARG A 93 6.23 -23.68 8.02
N MET A 94 6.13 -24.87 8.60
CA MET A 94 6.54 -25.10 10.00
C MET A 94 8.06 -25.22 10.20
N SER A 95 8.83 -25.37 9.11
CA SER A 95 10.29 -25.41 9.16
C SER A 95 10.91 -24.95 7.84
N SER A 96 12.20 -24.62 7.82
CA SER A 96 12.93 -24.22 6.60
C SER A 96 13.34 -25.38 5.68
N ARG A 97 12.99 -26.64 6.02
CA ARG A 97 13.32 -27.81 5.20
C ARG A 97 12.41 -27.89 3.96
N GLU A 98 12.91 -28.49 2.88
CA GLU A 98 12.16 -28.65 1.62
C GLU A 98 10.91 -29.53 1.77
N ASP A 99 10.93 -30.48 2.72
CA ASP A 99 9.87 -31.44 3.03
C ASP A 99 9.03 -31.02 4.26
N ALA A 100 9.10 -29.75 4.66
CA ALA A 100 8.40 -29.27 5.84
C ALA A 100 6.88 -29.44 5.73
N ALA A 101 6.26 -29.86 6.83
CA ALA A 101 4.81 -29.82 6.95
C ALA A 101 4.30 -28.37 6.91
N PHE A 102 3.15 -28.20 6.27
CA PHE A 102 2.43 -26.95 6.17
C PHE A 102 1.30 -26.93 7.19
N MET A 103 1.19 -25.84 7.95
CA MET A 103 0.06 -25.62 8.84
C MET A 103 -0.92 -24.65 8.19
N ASP A 104 -2.12 -25.14 7.89
CA ASP A 104 -3.25 -24.28 7.58
C ASP A 104 -3.70 -23.60 8.89
N SER A 105 -3.22 -22.38 9.11
CA SER A 105 -3.70 -21.54 10.21
C SER A 105 -5.09 -21.02 9.87
N ASN A 106 -6.02 -21.08 10.82
CA ASN A 106 -7.32 -20.40 10.70
C ASN A 106 -7.18 -18.86 10.69
N ILE A 107 -5.99 -18.34 10.97
CA ILE A 107 -5.62 -16.93 10.86
C ILE A 107 -4.27 -16.89 10.12
N PRO A 108 -4.24 -16.95 8.78
CA PRO A 108 -3.02 -16.72 8.03
C PRO A 108 -2.49 -15.33 8.39
N ALA A 109 -1.20 -15.21 8.71
CA ALA A 109 -0.59 -13.90 8.81
C ALA A 109 -0.32 -13.41 7.38
N PRO A 110 -1.01 -12.35 6.90
CA PRO A 110 -0.77 -11.87 5.55
C PRO A 110 0.70 -11.46 5.40
N MET A 111 1.30 -11.90 4.30
CA MET A 111 2.65 -11.51 3.91
C MET A 111 2.53 -10.49 2.78
N SER A 112 3.54 -9.65 2.63
CA SER A 112 3.59 -8.68 1.53
C SER A 112 4.94 -8.67 0.85
N THR A 113 4.90 -8.40 -0.45
CA THR A 113 6.11 -8.19 -1.24
C THR A 113 5.85 -7.13 -2.30
N ILE A 114 6.93 -6.51 -2.76
CA ILE A 114 6.91 -5.58 -3.89
C ILE A 114 7.63 -6.23 -5.06
N MET A 115 6.98 -6.25 -6.21
CA MET A 115 7.52 -6.89 -7.40
C MET A 115 7.09 -6.19 -8.68
N GLY A 116 7.83 -6.42 -9.76
CA GLY A 116 7.39 -6.04 -11.09
C GLY A 116 6.30 -6.98 -11.63
N PRO A 117 5.41 -6.52 -12.55
CA PRO A 117 4.35 -7.33 -13.14
C PRO A 117 4.81 -8.67 -13.72
N GLN A 118 6.01 -8.70 -14.30
CA GLN A 118 6.64 -9.88 -14.89
C GLN A 118 6.90 -11.01 -13.88
N ARG A 119 6.95 -10.69 -12.57
CA ARG A 119 7.15 -11.68 -11.50
C ARG A 119 5.84 -12.20 -10.91
N LEU A 120 4.70 -11.58 -11.23
CA LEU A 120 3.41 -11.99 -10.71
C LEU A 120 3.06 -13.46 -11.05
N PRO A 121 3.35 -14.00 -12.25
CA PRO A 121 3.10 -15.42 -12.54
C PRO A 121 3.85 -16.38 -11.61
N ASN A 122 5.03 -16.00 -11.11
CA ASN A 122 5.80 -16.82 -10.19
C ASN A 122 5.12 -16.92 -8.82
N LEU A 123 4.51 -15.81 -8.37
CA LEU A 123 3.72 -15.80 -7.13
C LEU A 123 2.46 -16.65 -7.28
N VAL A 124 1.77 -16.57 -8.41
CA VAL A 124 0.55 -17.36 -8.68
C VAL A 124 0.86 -18.85 -8.76
N SER A 125 2.07 -19.21 -9.18
CA SER A 125 2.52 -20.60 -9.29
C SER A 125 3.11 -21.13 -7.98
N ASP A 126 3.25 -20.28 -6.95
CA ASP A 126 3.80 -20.68 -5.67
C ASP A 126 2.74 -21.50 -4.89
N PRO A 127 3.03 -22.78 -4.56
CA PRO A 127 2.09 -23.60 -3.80
C PRO A 127 1.83 -23.06 -2.38
N GLU A 128 2.66 -22.14 -1.88
CA GLU A 128 2.48 -21.46 -0.60
C GLU A 128 1.59 -20.21 -0.71
N VAL A 129 1.06 -19.89 -1.89
CA VAL A 129 0.14 -18.77 -2.10
C VAL A 129 -1.26 -19.32 -2.37
N ARG A 130 -2.17 -19.10 -1.42
CA ARG A 130 -3.58 -19.52 -1.51
C ARG A 130 -4.48 -18.42 -2.04
N SER A 131 -4.20 -17.19 -1.67
CA SER A 131 -4.92 -16.00 -2.10
C SER A 131 -3.97 -14.81 -2.12
N PHE A 132 -4.24 -13.84 -2.99
CA PHE A 132 -3.48 -12.61 -3.06
C PHE A 132 -4.32 -11.47 -3.59
N ALA A 133 -3.91 -10.24 -3.26
CA ALA A 133 -4.44 -9.01 -3.80
C ALA A 133 -3.29 -8.10 -4.20
N VAL A 134 -3.48 -7.35 -5.29
CA VAL A 134 -2.42 -6.55 -5.92
C VAL A 134 -2.90 -5.12 -6.12
N VAL A 135 -2.04 -4.17 -5.79
CA VAL A 135 -2.22 -2.75 -6.15
C VAL A 135 -0.98 -2.25 -6.89
N ASN A 136 -1.19 -1.33 -7.84
CA ASN A 136 -0.11 -0.75 -8.63
C ASN A 136 0.34 0.59 -8.03
N LEU A 137 1.52 0.59 -7.41
CA LEU A 137 2.10 1.78 -6.76
C LEU A 137 2.44 2.88 -7.78
N SER A 138 2.84 2.50 -8.99
CA SER A 138 3.14 3.44 -10.08
C SER A 138 1.89 4.09 -10.66
N ASP A 139 0.74 3.39 -10.66
CA ASP A 139 -0.55 4.01 -10.98
C ASP A 139 -1.00 5.00 -9.89
N ILE A 140 -0.83 4.65 -8.61
CA ILE A 140 -1.08 5.56 -7.49
C ILE A 140 -0.25 6.84 -7.63
N GLU A 141 1.05 6.73 -7.86
CA GLU A 141 1.94 7.88 -8.07
C GLU A 141 1.48 8.74 -9.26
N ARG A 142 1.13 8.12 -10.39
CA ARG A 142 0.60 8.83 -11.57
C ARG A 142 -0.68 9.60 -11.27
N ARG A 143 -1.61 9.04 -10.49
CA ARG A 143 -2.83 9.75 -10.09
C ARG A 143 -2.50 11.02 -9.29
N VAL A 144 -1.58 10.94 -8.33
CA VAL A 144 -1.13 12.10 -7.54
C VAL A 144 -0.46 13.15 -8.44
N LEU A 145 0.45 12.72 -9.32
CA LEU A 145 1.14 13.63 -10.25
C LEU A 145 0.18 14.32 -11.23
N ASN A 146 -0.87 13.64 -11.68
CA ASN A 146 -1.88 14.22 -12.56
C ASN A 146 -2.75 15.25 -11.84
N THR A 147 -3.12 15.00 -10.59
CA THR A 147 -3.85 15.97 -9.76
C THR A 147 -3.01 17.22 -9.52
N LEU A 148 -1.72 17.09 -9.19
CA LEU A 148 -0.83 18.24 -9.02
C LEU A 148 -0.79 19.12 -10.27
N LYS A 149 -0.67 18.52 -11.47
CA LYS A 149 -0.65 19.28 -12.73
C LYS A 149 -1.96 20.00 -13.08
N SER A 150 -3.06 19.63 -12.42
CA SER A 150 -4.39 20.17 -12.69
C SER A 150 -4.74 21.36 -11.79
N ASP A 151 -3.96 21.58 -10.72
CA ASP A 151 -3.97 22.76 -9.84
C ASP A 151 -3.03 23.86 -10.35
#